data_AF-B8HHR0-F1
#
_entry.id   AF-B8HHR0-F1
#
_cell.length_a   1.000
_cell.length_b   1.000
_cell.length_c   1.000
_cell.angle_alpha   90.00
_cell.angle_beta   90.00
_cell.angle_gamma   90.00
#
_symmetry.space_group_name_H-M   'P 1'
#
loop_
_entity.id
_entity.type
_entity.pdbx_description
1 polymer ?
#
loop_
_entity_poly.entity_id
_entity_poly.type
_entity_poly.pdbx_seq_one_letter_code
_entity_poly.pdbx_strand_id
1 'polypeptide(L)'
;MTQTLTHRERPLSGPQAPAAKEKKGFFGTIFLFLRQVIGELRKVVTPTRKELFRYTVTVVAFVAFMILFVTLVDLGFGSLSRLIFTGPIGDN
;
A
#
# COMPACT_ATOMS: atom_id res chain seq x y z
N MET A 1 16.88 61.53 -57.33
CA MET A 1 18.30 61.22 -57.03
C MET A 1 18.52 61.50 -55.55
N THR A 2 19.00 60.52 -54.78
CA THR A 2 19.58 60.58 -53.40
C THR A 2 18.71 61.18 -52.28
N GLN A 3 18.14 60.34 -51.39
CA GLN A 3 18.73 59.82 -50.12
C GLN A 3 19.02 60.88 -49.05
N THR A 4 18.39 60.76 -47.88
CA THR A 4 18.95 60.94 -46.50
C THR A 4 17.80 60.75 -45.48
N LEU A 5 17.66 59.60 -44.79
CA LEU A 5 18.32 59.19 -43.53
C LEU A 5 17.89 59.96 -42.27
N THR A 6 17.02 59.32 -41.46
CA THR A 6 16.81 59.47 -39.99
C THR A 6 15.39 58.96 -39.71
N HIS A 7 15.14 57.85 -39.01
CA HIS A 7 15.18 57.84 -37.54
C HIS A 7 14.93 56.42 -36.99
N ARG A 8 15.91 55.90 -36.22
CA ARG A 8 15.82 54.99 -35.06
C ARG A 8 15.30 53.55 -35.28
N GLU A 9 16.24 52.70 -35.67
CA GLU A 9 16.29 51.28 -35.28
C GLU A 9 16.13 51.16 -33.75
N ARG A 10 15.08 50.49 -33.29
CA ARG A 10 14.96 50.04 -31.90
C ARG A 10 15.90 48.83 -31.74
N PRO A 11 16.83 48.81 -30.78
CA PRO A 11 17.64 47.63 -30.56
C PRO A 11 16.71 46.48 -30.18
N LEU A 12 16.78 45.41 -30.97
CA LEU A 12 16.15 44.14 -30.70
C LEU A 12 16.60 43.65 -29.33
N SER A 13 15.66 43.57 -28.39
CA SER A 13 15.80 42.73 -27.21
C SER A 13 15.92 41.29 -27.72
N GLY A 14 17.14 40.75 -27.66
CA GLY A 14 17.53 39.49 -28.28
C GLY A 14 16.74 38.27 -27.82
N PRO A 15 16.99 37.10 -28.44
CA PRO A 15 16.28 35.85 -28.15
C PRO A 15 16.28 35.57 -26.65
N GLN A 16 15.11 35.45 -26.04
CA GLN A 16 14.96 34.96 -24.68
C GLN A 16 15.57 33.56 -24.64
N ALA A 17 16.74 33.44 -24.00
CA ALA A 17 17.45 32.19 -23.87
C ALA A 17 16.49 31.12 -23.31
N PRO A 18 16.35 29.94 -23.94
CA PRO A 18 15.59 28.86 -23.35
C PRO A 18 16.30 28.50 -22.04
N ALA A 19 15.63 28.74 -20.91
CA ALA A 19 16.09 28.28 -19.61
C ALA A 19 16.49 26.81 -19.75
N ALA A 20 17.78 26.54 -19.57
CA ALA A 20 18.36 25.23 -19.76
C ALA A 20 17.56 24.23 -18.94
N LYS A 21 16.80 23.38 -19.63
CA LYS A 21 16.15 22.23 -19.01
C LYS A 21 17.29 21.33 -18.53
N GLU A 22 17.63 21.49 -17.26
CA GLU A 22 18.52 20.61 -16.54
C GLU A 22 18.08 19.18 -16.86
N LYS A 23 19.00 18.40 -17.42
CA LYS A 23 18.74 17.04 -17.87
C LYS A 23 18.25 16.30 -16.63
N LYS A 24 16.96 15.96 -16.55
CA LYS A 24 16.41 15.13 -15.48
C LYS A 24 17.24 13.85 -15.46
N GLY A 25 18.21 13.77 -14.54
CA GLY A 25 19.04 12.59 -14.38
C GLY A 25 18.19 11.39 -14.00
N PHE A 26 18.80 10.21 -13.92
CA PHE A 26 18.14 8.95 -13.52
C PHE A 26 17.20 9.11 -12.30
N PHE A 27 17.60 9.91 -11.30
CA PHE A 27 16.79 10.26 -10.13
C PHE A 27 15.49 11.03 -10.45
N GLY A 28 15.51 11.90 -11.46
CA GLY A 28 14.34 12.64 -11.91
C GLY A 28 13.29 11.77 -12.59
N THR A 29 13.70 10.67 -13.23
CA THR A 29 12.81 9.65 -13.80
C THR A 29 12.16 8.81 -12.71
N ILE A 30 12.93 8.39 -11.69
CA ILE A 30 12.42 7.63 -10.54
C ILE A 30 11.38 8.46 -9.76
N PHE A 31 11.65 9.75 -9.55
CA PHE A 31 10.69 10.64 -8.88
C PHE A 31 9.38 10.79 -9.67
N LEU A 32 9.45 10.88 -11.01
CA LEU A 32 8.26 10.90 -11.86
C LEU A 32 7.45 9.60 -11.75
N PHE A 33 8.12 8.45 -11.75
CA PHE A 33 7.49 7.14 -11.57
C PHE A 33 6.78 7.00 -10.22
N LEU A 34 7.45 7.36 -9.11
CA LEU A 34 6.83 7.37 -7.77
C LEU A 34 5.60 8.27 -7.71
N ARG A 35 5.65 9.44 -8.36
CA ARG A 35 4.51 10.37 -8.43
C ARG A 35 3.33 9.77 -9.19
N GLN A 36 3.58 8.98 -10.23
CA GLN A 36 2.56 8.22 -10.96
C GLN A 36 1.99 7.08 -10.12
N VAL A 37 2.84 6.28 -9.45
CA VAL A 37 2.41 5.19 -8.57
C VAL A 37 1.50 5.71 -7.46
N ILE A 38 1.86 6.81 -6.78
CA ILE A 38 1.00 7.42 -5.75
C ILE A 38 -0.33 7.91 -6.36
N GLY A 39 -0.31 8.42 -7.59
CA GLY A 39 -1.50 8.80 -8.33
C GLY A 39 -2.42 7.62 -8.63
N GLU A 40 -1.86 6.46 -8.98
CA GLU A 40 -2.61 5.23 -9.27
C GLU A 40 -3.09 4.54 -8.00
N LEU A 41 -2.28 4.53 -6.93
CA LEU A 41 -2.65 3.97 -5.62
C LEU A 41 -3.82 4.72 -4.98
N ARG A 42 -3.97 6.03 -5.26
CA ARG A 42 -5.15 6.80 -4.85
C ARG A 42 -6.44 6.39 -5.57
N LYS A 43 -6.34 5.71 -6.72
CA LYS A 43 -7.49 5.15 -7.43
C LYS A 43 -7.89 3.79 -6.88
N VAL A 44 -7.05 3.16 -6.06
CA VAL A 44 -7.45 1.98 -5.33
C VAL A 44 -8.48 2.44 -4.31
N VAL A 45 -9.71 2.00 -4.51
CA VAL A 45 -10.83 2.24 -3.60
C VAL A 45 -10.46 1.74 -2.21
N THR A 46 -10.13 2.67 -1.31
CA THR A 46 -9.85 2.31 0.08
C THR A 46 -11.16 2.03 0.79
N PRO A 47 -11.29 0.89 1.47
CA PRO A 47 -12.52 0.50 2.13
C PRO A 47 -12.89 1.51 3.21
N THR A 48 -14.19 1.64 3.49
CA THR A 48 -14.65 2.53 4.54
C THR A 48 -14.21 1.99 5.91
N ARG A 49 -14.03 2.87 6.90
CA ARG A 49 -13.65 2.45 8.28
C ARG A 49 -14.60 1.39 8.85
N LYS A 50 -15.88 1.43 8.45
CA LYS A 50 -16.91 0.47 8.88
C LYS A 50 -16.69 -0.92 8.28
N GLU A 51 -16.29 -1.01 7.01
CA GLU A 51 -15.97 -2.29 6.36
C GLU A 51 -14.73 -2.91 6.98
N LEU A 52 -13.68 -2.11 7.18
CA LEU A 52 -12.46 -2.58 7.84
C LEU A 52 -12.75 -3.15 9.22
N PHE A 53 -13.55 -2.46 10.03
CA PHE A 53 -13.95 -2.93 11.35
C PHE A 53 -14.72 -4.26 11.28
N ARG A 54 -15.66 -4.42 10.35
CA ARG A 54 -16.39 -5.69 10.16
C ARG A 54 -15.42 -6.83 9.83
N TYR A 55 -14.47 -6.60 8.93
CA TYR A 55 -13.47 -7.62 8.58
C TYR A 55 -12.60 -8.00 9.77
N THR A 56 -12.14 -7.01 10.55
CA THR A 56 -11.37 -7.28 11.77
C THR A 56 -12.19 -8.06 12.80
N VAL A 57 -13.44 -7.68 13.04
CA VAL A 57 -14.32 -8.38 14.00
C VAL A 57 -14.60 -9.81 13.56
N THR A 58 -14.89 -10.05 12.28
CA THR A 58 -15.11 -11.41 11.77
C THR A 58 -13.88 -12.29 12.00
N VAL A 59 -12.68 -11.78 11.74
CA VAL A 59 -11.43 -12.52 11.97
C VAL A 59 -11.24 -12.82 13.47
N VAL A 60 -11.44 -11.83 14.35
CA VAL A 60 -11.31 -12.02 15.80
C VAL A 60 -12.33 -13.04 16.32
N ALA A 61 -13.58 -12.97 15.88
CA ALA A 61 -14.62 -13.91 16.25
C ALA A 61 -14.28 -15.34 15.78
N PHE A 62 -13.77 -15.48 14.57
CA PHE A 62 -13.35 -16.77 14.02
C PHE A 62 -12.19 -17.38 14.82
N VAL A 63 -11.17 -16.58 15.15
CA VAL A 63 -10.04 -17.04 15.98
C VAL A 63 -10.50 -17.44 17.37
N ALA A 64 -11.37 -16.65 18.01
CA ALA A 64 -11.93 -16.99 19.31
C ALA A 64 -12.73 -18.30 19.28
N PHE A 65 -13.52 -18.53 18.22
CA PHE A 65 -14.24 -19.77 18.01
C PHE A 65 -13.30 -20.97 17.85
N MET A 66 -12.23 -20.84 17.07
CA MET A 66 -11.22 -21.91 16.89
C MET A 66 -10.49 -22.24 18.19
N ILE A 67 -10.14 -21.24 19.00
CA ILE A 67 -9.55 -21.45 20.33
C ILE A 67 -10.50 -22.27 21.20
N LEU A 68 -11.79 -21.89 21.24
CA LEU A 68 -12.79 -22.63 22.02
C LEU A 68 -12.95 -24.06 21.50
N PHE A 69 -13.07 -24.24 20.19
CA PHE A 69 -13.22 -25.55 19.57
C PHE A 69 -12.03 -26.47 19.88
N VAL A 70 -10.80 -26.00 19.65
CA VAL A 70 -9.58 -26.76 19.96
C VAL A 70 -9.51 -27.08 21.45
N THR A 71 -9.82 -26.12 22.33
CA THR A 71 -9.86 -26.35 23.78
C THR A 71 -10.84 -27.46 24.17
N LEU A 72 -12.06 -27.45 23.60
CA LEU A 72 -13.05 -28.50 23.87
C LEU A 72 -12.56 -29.87 23.41
N VAL A 73 -11.97 -29.92 22.22
CA VAL A 73 -11.43 -31.14 21.64
C VAL A 73 -10.26 -31.67 22.48
N ASP A 74 -9.33 -30.82 22.90
CA ASP A 74 -8.20 -31.15 23.76
C ASP A 74 -8.66 -31.70 25.12
N LEU A 75 -9.69 -31.09 25.72
CA LEU A 75 -10.30 -31.57 26.96
C LEU A 75 -10.99 -32.94 26.76
N GLY A 76 -11.67 -33.11 25.63
CA GLY A 76 -12.32 -34.37 25.26
C GLY A 76 -11.32 -35.51 25.11
N PHE A 77 -10.28 -35.31 24.30
CA PHE A 77 -9.21 -36.29 24.11
C PHE A 77 -8.38 -36.52 25.38
N GLY A 78 -8.12 -35.48 26.17
CA GLY A 78 -7.45 -35.60 27.47
C GLY A 78 -8.25 -36.45 28.46
N SER A 79 -9.57 -36.33 28.46
CA SER A 79 -10.44 -37.16 29.32
C SER A 79 -10.53 -38.59 28.81
N LEU A 80 -10.65 -38.78 27.49
CA LEU A 80 -10.70 -40.09 26.85
C LEU A 80 -9.40 -40.88 27.04
N SER A 81 -8.25 -40.22 26.84
CA SER A 81 -6.94 -40.85 27.06
C SER A 81 -6.75 -41.31 28.50
N ARG A 82 -7.12 -40.49 29.49
CA ARG A 82 -7.11 -40.91 30.90
C ARG A 82 -7.98 -42.13 31.14
N LEU A 83 -9.16 -42.20 30.53
CA LEU A 83 -10.05 -43.36 30.68
C LEU A 83 -9.47 -44.62 30.05
N ILE A 84 -8.79 -44.53 28.90
CA ILE A 84 -8.15 -45.66 28.23
C ILE A 84 -6.92 -46.15 28.99
N PHE A 85 -6.07 -45.26 29.50
CA PHE A 85 -4.77 -45.61 30.11
C PHE A 85 -4.81 -45.76 31.64
N THR A 86 -5.83 -45.22 32.32
CA THR A 86 -5.98 -45.30 33.79
C THR A 86 -7.25 -46.05 34.20
N GLY A 87 -8.19 -46.30 33.27
CA GLY A 87 -9.37 -47.13 33.52
C GLY A 87 -9.04 -48.62 33.65
N PRO A 88 -9.98 -49.45 34.14
CA PRO A 88 -9.77 -50.85 34.56
C PRO A 88 -9.48 -51.85 33.43
N ILE A 89 -9.01 -51.39 32.28
CA ILE A 89 -8.77 -52.18 31.07
C ILE A 89 -7.25 -52.39 30.84
N GLY A 90 -6.39 -51.64 31.53
CA GLY A 90 -4.93 -51.64 31.34
C GLY A 90 -4.11 -52.21 32.52
N ASP A 91 -4.72 -52.95 33.44
CA ASP A 91 -4.03 -53.64 34.53
C ASP A 91 -3.52 -55.03 34.10
N ASN A 92 -2.35 -55.04 33.45
CA ASN A 92 -1.52 -56.25 33.29
C ASN A 92 -0.04 -55.91 33.46
#